data_AF-A0A024U079-F1
#
_entry.id   AF-A0A024U079-F1
#
_cell.length_a   1.000
_cell.length_b   1.000
_cell.length_c   1.000
_cell.angle_alpha   90.00
_cell.angle_beta   90.00
_cell.angle_gamma   90.00
#
_symmetry.space_group_name_H-M   'P 1'
#
loop_
_entity.id
_entity.type
_entity.pdbx_description
1 polymer ?
#
loop_
_entity_poly.entity_id
_entity_poly.type
_entity_poly.pdbx_seq_one_letter_code
_entity_poly.pdbx_strand_id
1 'polypeptide(L)'
;MDDGRPMGLTIGYMQHFILRNGGRRAFHGMSVLDVCYQFVKPMTDPHKLSLVDFVLECDDEELSSCVQPAQWFITDDWSSNFLDSFDTLLHFFHPRDDVAVWSGLSHVNHHDQEIELRTFDWFASQNELNVRSIRNVVFVMFPWRTPFALHSSWCLFDAFVAMTHHPNSFQIASTDDQKLDFLSALETNPRPILSMLQSPADTLPSSFREEDQVGVLERIGGIEGFRAVQMFVLDHMSRWMLRCLDERAATPGESILVVAKWLVVKAGFLRGLGYPDDANDLFNQAMNIYELELGTLAAEALAVVTAQYLSQCSSQDL
;
A
#
# COMPACT_ATOMS: atom_id res chain seq x y z
N MET A 1 -9.46 -11.72 27.66
CA MET A 1 -10.55 -12.15 26.76
C MET A 1 -9.90 -12.32 25.41
N ASP A 2 -9.80 -13.56 24.95
CA ASP A 2 -9.27 -13.86 23.62
C ASP A 2 -10.28 -13.34 22.59
N ASP A 3 -9.92 -12.28 21.86
CA ASP A 3 -10.83 -11.62 20.92
C ASP A 3 -10.87 -12.34 19.55
N GLY A 4 -10.22 -13.50 19.45
CA GLY A 4 -10.25 -14.39 18.29
C GLY A 4 -9.38 -13.93 17.12
N ARG A 5 -8.60 -12.86 17.29
CA ARG A 5 -7.60 -12.44 16.30
C ARG A 5 -6.32 -13.27 16.46
N PRO A 6 -5.64 -13.61 15.35
CA PRO A 6 -4.31 -14.17 15.47
C PRO A 6 -3.38 -13.18 16.17
N MET A 7 -2.31 -13.70 16.77
CA MET A 7 -1.25 -12.85 17.31
C MET A 7 -0.55 -12.09 16.17
N GLY A 8 0.30 -11.14 16.54
CA GLY A 8 1.11 -10.35 15.65
C GLY A 8 2.31 -9.81 16.38
N LEU A 9 3.32 -9.38 15.62
CA LEU A 9 4.51 -8.74 16.17
C LEU A 9 4.36 -7.23 16.05
N THR A 10 4.75 -6.49 17.08
CA THR A 10 4.77 -5.04 17.02
C THR A 10 5.75 -4.53 15.97
N ILE A 11 5.45 -3.36 15.40
CA ILE A 11 6.39 -2.64 14.54
C ILE A 11 7.72 -2.37 15.26
N GLY A 12 7.67 -2.09 16.57
CA GLY A 12 8.86 -1.97 17.43
C GLY A 12 9.72 -3.25 17.45
N TYR A 13 9.11 -4.44 17.49
CA TYR A 13 9.87 -5.69 17.38
C TYR A 13 10.61 -5.81 16.05
N MET A 14 9.99 -5.42 14.93
CA MET A 14 10.66 -5.47 13.63
C MET A 14 11.88 -4.53 13.57
N GLN A 15 11.81 -3.36 14.22
CA GLN A 15 12.99 -2.49 14.40
C GLN A 15 14.07 -3.18 15.23
N HIS A 16 13.69 -3.80 16.36
CA HIS A 16 14.61 -4.57 17.20
C HIS A 16 15.26 -5.73 16.43
N PHE A 17 14.48 -6.47 15.64
CA PHE A 17 14.94 -7.58 14.80
C PHE A 17 16.02 -7.10 13.82
N ILE A 18 15.80 -5.98 13.13
CA ILE A 18 16.82 -5.42 12.23
C ILE A 18 18.08 -5.03 13.00
N LEU A 19 17.94 -4.33 14.12
CA LEU A 19 19.09 -3.87 14.91
C LEU A 19 19.93 -5.05 15.44
N ARG A 20 19.27 -6.07 15.99
CA ARG A 20 19.92 -7.27 16.55
C ARG A 20 20.67 -8.08 15.50
N ASN A 21 20.21 -8.05 14.25
CA ASN A 21 20.78 -8.84 13.15
C ASN A 21 21.77 -8.04 12.28
N GLY A 22 22.44 -7.03 12.84
CA GLY A 22 23.49 -6.27 12.15
C GLY A 22 23.03 -4.94 11.54
N GLY A 23 21.82 -4.49 11.90
CA GLY A 23 21.23 -3.24 11.44
C GLY A 23 20.88 -3.26 9.94
N ARG A 24 20.39 -2.13 9.43
CA ARG A 24 19.92 -2.00 8.04
C ARG A 24 20.94 -2.45 6.99
N ARG A 25 22.24 -2.32 7.26
CA ARG A 25 23.30 -2.77 6.34
C ARG A 25 23.24 -4.27 6.05
N ALA A 26 22.85 -5.08 7.04
CA ALA A 26 22.74 -6.53 6.87
C ALA A 26 21.57 -6.94 5.97
N PHE A 27 20.56 -6.09 5.84
CA PHE A 27 19.33 -6.33 5.06
C PHE A 27 19.33 -5.62 3.71
N HIS A 28 20.41 -4.90 3.37
CA HIS A 28 20.45 -4.06 2.19
C HIS A 28 20.29 -4.88 0.90
N GLY A 29 19.27 -4.55 0.11
CA GLY A 29 18.99 -5.19 -1.18
C GLY A 29 18.38 -6.59 -1.07
N MET A 30 18.00 -7.03 0.13
CA MET A 30 17.35 -8.31 0.35
C MET A 30 15.85 -8.22 0.07
N SER A 31 15.31 -9.26 -0.54
CA SER A 31 13.86 -9.46 -0.60
C SER A 31 13.31 -9.94 0.75
N VAL A 32 11.99 -9.86 0.96
CA VAL A 32 11.33 -10.48 2.13
C VAL A 32 11.63 -11.99 2.18
N LEU A 33 11.70 -12.65 1.02
CA LEU A 33 12.09 -14.06 0.90
C LEU A 33 13.53 -14.31 1.38
N ASP A 34 14.48 -13.47 0.98
CA ASP A 34 15.87 -13.57 1.43
C ASP A 34 15.96 -13.44 2.95
N VAL A 35 15.21 -12.50 3.53
CA VAL A 35 15.17 -12.30 4.99
C VAL A 35 14.62 -13.52 5.71
N CYS A 36 13.58 -14.14 5.16
CA CYS A 36 13.05 -15.39 5.68
C CYS A 36 14.14 -16.48 5.74
N TYR A 37 14.82 -16.75 4.62
CA TYR A 37 15.82 -17.82 4.55
C TYR A 37 17.10 -17.53 5.31
N GLN A 38 17.54 -16.27 5.36
CA GLN A 38 18.83 -15.90 5.94
C GLN A 38 18.76 -15.57 7.44
N PHE A 39 17.61 -15.13 7.94
CA PHE A 39 17.46 -14.69 9.34
C PHE A 39 16.35 -15.42 10.07
N VAL A 40 15.12 -15.41 9.56
CA VAL A 40 13.96 -15.97 10.29
C VAL A 40 14.09 -17.48 10.45
N LYS A 41 14.29 -18.22 9.35
CA LYS A 41 14.41 -19.68 9.38
C LYS A 41 15.55 -20.15 10.28
N PRO A 42 16.79 -19.63 10.16
CA PRO A 42 17.88 -20.03 11.06
C PRO A 42 17.61 -19.69 12.53
N MET A 43 16.96 -18.55 12.81
CA MET A 43 16.63 -18.14 14.18
C MET A 43 15.62 -19.07 14.84
N THR A 44 14.58 -19.47 14.10
CA THR A 44 13.51 -20.31 14.65
C THR A 44 13.75 -21.82 14.51
N ASP A 45 14.80 -22.23 13.77
CA ASP A 45 15.15 -23.64 13.52
C ASP A 45 15.26 -24.50 14.78
N PRO A 46 15.89 -24.07 15.88
CA PRO A 46 16.03 -24.90 17.07
C PRO A 46 14.69 -25.28 17.72
N HIS A 47 13.66 -24.45 17.54
CA HIS A 47 12.35 -24.62 18.16
C HIS A 47 11.29 -25.10 17.16
N LYS A 48 11.56 -25.02 15.85
CA LYS A 48 10.64 -25.37 14.77
C LYS A 48 9.32 -24.58 14.84
N LEU A 49 9.43 -23.30 15.21
CA LEU A 49 8.30 -22.38 15.38
C LEU A 49 8.25 -21.33 14.26
N SER A 50 7.07 -20.71 14.11
CA SER A 50 6.96 -19.43 13.42
C SER A 50 7.74 -18.34 14.18
N LEU A 51 8.00 -17.18 13.57
CA LEU A 51 8.69 -16.09 14.27
C LEU A 51 7.85 -15.56 15.43
N VAL A 52 6.54 -15.40 15.24
CA VAL A 52 5.66 -14.90 16.30
C VAL A 52 5.60 -15.85 17.49
N ASP A 53 5.52 -17.17 17.25
CA ASP A 53 5.50 -18.16 18.33
C ASP A 53 6.86 -18.25 19.02
N PHE A 54 7.95 -18.17 18.26
CA PHE A 54 9.30 -18.14 18.83
C PHE A 54 9.53 -16.94 19.76
N VAL A 55 9.01 -15.77 19.41
CA VAL A 55 9.11 -14.57 20.25
C VAL A 55 8.20 -14.67 21.46
N LEU A 56 7.01 -15.25 21.30
CA LEU A 56 6.05 -15.46 22.39
C LEU A 56 6.59 -16.43 23.45
N GLU A 57 7.27 -17.50 23.01
CA GLU A 57 7.86 -18.52 23.89
C GLU A 57 9.24 -18.13 24.43
N CYS A 58 9.76 -16.95 24.07
CA CYS A 58 11.05 -16.49 24.57
C CYS A 58 10.93 -16.10 26.06
N ASP A 59 11.90 -16.54 26.89
CA ASP A 59 11.99 -16.18 28.32
C ASP A 59 12.29 -14.68 28.59
N ASP A 60 12.34 -13.86 27.53
CA ASP A 60 12.55 -12.42 27.60
C ASP A 60 11.19 -11.69 27.66
N GLU A 61 10.86 -11.11 28.82
CA GLU A 61 9.60 -10.38 29.04
C GLU A 61 9.43 -9.18 28.09
N GLU A 62 10.53 -8.51 27.70
CA GLU A 62 10.47 -7.37 26.79
C GLU A 62 10.10 -7.84 25.37
N LEU A 63 10.71 -8.92 24.91
CA LEU A 63 10.43 -9.50 23.59
C LEU A 63 9.04 -10.12 23.52
N SER A 64 8.65 -10.91 24.52
CA SER A 64 7.31 -11.51 24.56
C SER A 64 6.20 -10.46 24.64
N SER A 65 6.44 -9.30 25.28
CA SER A 65 5.48 -8.18 25.30
C SER A 65 5.21 -7.54 23.92
N CYS A 66 6.10 -7.80 22.95
CA CYS A 66 5.91 -7.39 21.57
C CYS A 66 4.97 -8.30 20.77
N VAL A 67 4.48 -9.40 21.38
CA VAL A 67 3.45 -10.25 20.79
C VAL A 67 2.09 -9.84 21.34
N GLN A 68 1.20 -9.38 20.46
CA GLN A 68 -0.15 -8.95 20.83
C GLN A 68 -1.15 -9.36 19.74
N PRO A 69 -2.47 -9.39 20.00
CA PRO A 69 -3.47 -9.61 18.96
C PRO A 69 -3.28 -8.63 17.79
N ALA A 70 -3.17 -9.16 16.57
CA ALA A 70 -2.87 -8.35 15.39
C ALA A 70 -3.95 -7.28 15.17
N GLN A 71 -3.52 -6.04 15.00
CA GLN A 71 -4.38 -4.90 14.68
C GLN A 71 -4.51 -4.70 13.17
N TRP A 72 -3.49 -5.11 12.41
CA TRP A 72 -3.39 -4.93 10.96
C TRP A 72 -2.84 -6.18 10.29
N PHE A 73 -3.44 -6.53 9.15
CA PHE A 73 -2.94 -7.52 8.21
C PHE A 73 -2.09 -6.79 7.17
N ILE A 74 -0.84 -7.23 7.01
CA ILE A 74 0.08 -6.70 6.01
C ILE A 74 -0.07 -7.50 4.72
N THR A 75 -0.40 -6.80 3.65
CA THR A 75 -0.32 -7.34 2.29
C THR A 75 0.93 -6.81 1.62
N ASP A 76 1.90 -7.70 1.43
CA ASP A 76 3.16 -7.47 0.73
C ASP A 76 3.53 -8.69 -0.13
N ASP A 77 4.49 -8.51 -1.05
CA ASP A 77 4.99 -9.60 -1.89
C ASP A 77 6.37 -10.07 -1.42
N TRP A 78 6.59 -11.38 -1.40
CA TRP A 78 7.85 -11.99 -0.95
C TRP A 78 9.08 -11.55 -1.77
N SER A 79 8.89 -11.14 -3.02
CA SER A 79 9.95 -10.59 -3.88
C SER A 79 10.24 -9.10 -3.63
N SER A 80 9.40 -8.41 -2.86
CA SER A 80 9.60 -7.00 -2.51
C SER A 80 10.87 -6.82 -1.70
N ASN A 81 11.52 -5.67 -1.88
CA ASN A 81 12.65 -5.29 -1.03
C ASN A 81 12.18 -5.13 0.43
N PHE A 82 12.81 -5.89 1.33
CA PHE A 82 12.40 -5.94 2.73
C PHE A 82 12.49 -4.59 3.43
N LEU A 83 13.57 -3.84 3.22
CA LEU A 83 13.77 -2.55 3.88
C LEU A 83 12.79 -1.50 3.37
N ASP A 84 12.48 -1.51 2.08
CA ASP A 84 11.52 -0.57 1.50
C ASP A 84 10.08 -0.88 1.97
N SER A 85 9.70 -2.16 2.04
CA SER A 85 8.43 -2.59 2.64
C SER A 85 8.35 -2.22 4.11
N PHE A 86 9.43 -2.43 4.86
CA PHE A 86 9.47 -2.11 6.28
C PHE A 86 9.40 -0.60 6.54
N ASP A 87 10.14 0.21 5.79
CA ASP A 87 10.09 1.68 5.92
C ASP A 87 8.71 2.22 5.57
N THR A 88 8.03 1.60 4.60
CA THR A 88 6.63 1.90 4.28
C THR A 88 5.72 1.68 5.49
N LEU A 89 5.88 0.57 6.20
CA LEU A 89 5.11 0.29 7.42
C LEU A 89 5.48 1.22 8.57
N LEU A 90 6.77 1.52 8.76
CA LEU A 90 7.24 2.49 9.76
C LEU A 90 6.61 3.85 9.56
N HIS A 91 6.58 4.34 8.31
CA HIS A 91 5.95 5.60 7.97
C HIS A 91 4.43 5.54 8.23
N PHE A 92 3.77 4.47 7.78
CA PHE A 92 2.32 4.31 7.94
C PHE A 92 1.85 4.28 9.40
N PHE A 93 2.61 3.65 10.29
CA PHE A 93 2.24 3.53 11.71
C PHE A 93 2.79 4.64 12.61
N HIS A 94 3.66 5.52 12.10
CA HIS A 94 4.26 6.59 12.89
C HIS A 94 3.21 7.48 13.58
N PRO A 95 3.40 7.88 14.86
CA PRO A 95 4.55 7.63 15.73
C PRO A 95 4.44 6.35 16.58
N ARG A 96 3.52 5.43 16.26
CA ARG A 96 3.26 4.23 17.06
C ARG A 96 4.19 3.09 16.68
N ASP A 97 4.90 2.55 17.65
CA ASP A 97 5.70 1.33 17.57
C ASP A 97 4.98 0.11 18.18
N ASP A 98 3.97 0.34 19.01
CA ASP A 98 3.14 -0.66 19.72
C ASP A 98 2.09 -1.35 18.83
N VAL A 99 2.09 -1.09 17.53
CA VAL A 99 1.11 -1.67 16.59
C VAL A 99 1.52 -3.09 16.24
N ALA A 100 0.79 -4.08 16.75
CA ALA A 100 0.97 -5.48 16.35
C ALA A 100 0.39 -5.74 14.95
N VAL A 101 1.19 -6.36 14.10
CA VAL A 101 0.84 -6.66 12.71
C VAL A 101 0.97 -8.15 12.41
N TRP A 102 0.08 -8.63 11.55
CA TRP A 102 0.16 -9.94 10.95
C TRP A 102 0.85 -9.83 9.60
N SER A 103 1.96 -10.54 9.42
CA SER A 103 2.65 -10.67 8.14
C SER A 103 2.94 -12.13 7.83
N GLY A 104 3.04 -12.48 6.54
CA GLY A 104 3.45 -13.80 6.11
C GLY A 104 4.85 -14.17 6.63
N LEU A 105 5.77 -13.21 6.65
CA LEU A 105 7.13 -13.40 7.19
C LEU A 105 7.14 -13.87 8.64
N SER A 106 6.20 -13.40 9.47
CA SER A 106 6.19 -13.71 10.90
C SER A 106 5.36 -14.93 11.28
N HIS A 107 4.30 -15.24 10.54
CA HIS A 107 3.32 -16.26 10.92
C HIS A 107 3.50 -17.60 10.22
N VAL A 108 4.13 -17.63 9.05
CA VAL A 108 4.34 -18.88 8.36
C VAL A 108 5.41 -19.68 9.12
N ASN A 109 5.02 -20.84 9.65
CA ASN A 109 5.99 -21.77 10.22
C ASN A 109 6.71 -22.51 9.08
N HIS A 110 7.86 -21.97 8.68
CA HIS A 110 8.69 -22.51 7.60
C HIS A 110 9.37 -23.85 7.92
N HIS A 111 9.13 -24.41 9.11
CA HIS A 111 9.63 -25.71 9.55
C HIS A 111 8.55 -26.80 9.56
N ASP A 112 7.28 -26.46 9.29
CA ASP A 112 6.22 -27.45 9.15
C ASP A 112 6.55 -28.38 7.97
N GLN A 113 6.85 -29.64 8.28
CA GLN A 113 7.24 -30.65 7.29
C GLN A 113 6.10 -30.97 6.31
N GLU A 114 4.85 -30.65 6.68
CA GLU A 114 3.68 -30.81 5.82
C GLU A 114 3.38 -29.56 4.99
N ILE A 115 4.12 -28.44 5.16
CA ILE A 115 3.80 -27.17 4.48
C ILE A 115 3.83 -27.29 2.96
N GLU A 116 4.70 -28.15 2.42
CA GLU A 116 4.78 -28.44 0.99
C GLU A 116 3.64 -29.34 0.50
N LEU A 117 2.98 -30.06 1.41
CA LEU A 117 1.83 -30.92 1.13
C LEU A 117 0.48 -30.21 1.32
N ARG A 118 0.48 -28.99 1.89
CA ARG A 118 -0.74 -28.18 2.03
C ARG A 118 -1.19 -27.71 0.65
N THR A 119 -2.49 -27.88 0.39
CA THR A 119 -3.13 -27.43 -0.85
C THR A 119 -3.32 -25.91 -0.86
N PHE A 120 -3.52 -25.34 -2.04
CA PHE A 120 -3.97 -23.96 -2.18
C PHE A 120 -5.17 -23.64 -1.27
N ASP A 121 -6.20 -24.49 -1.28
CA ASP A 121 -7.42 -24.30 -0.48
C ASP A 121 -7.14 -24.15 1.02
N TRP A 122 -6.15 -24.88 1.54
CA TRP A 122 -5.77 -24.76 2.93
C TRP A 122 -5.18 -23.38 3.22
N PHE A 123 -4.21 -22.93 2.42
CA PHE A 123 -3.59 -21.60 2.58
C PHE A 123 -4.62 -20.49 2.40
N ALA A 124 -5.43 -20.57 1.34
CA ALA A 124 -6.47 -19.60 1.05
C ALA A 124 -7.48 -19.49 2.21
N SER A 125 -7.89 -20.63 2.78
CA SER A 125 -8.83 -20.64 3.91
C SER A 125 -8.23 -20.01 5.17
N GLN A 126 -6.97 -20.34 5.52
CA GLN A 126 -6.31 -19.72 6.67
C GLN A 126 -6.12 -18.23 6.48
N ASN A 127 -5.69 -17.82 5.29
CA ASN A 127 -5.47 -16.43 4.95
C ASN A 127 -6.79 -15.63 4.98
N GLU A 128 -7.88 -16.18 4.44
CA GLU A 128 -9.21 -15.58 4.48
C GLU A 128 -9.66 -15.37 5.94
N LEU A 129 -9.46 -16.36 6.82
CA LEU A 129 -9.78 -16.25 8.25
C LEU A 129 -8.97 -15.14 8.95
N ASN A 130 -7.69 -15.02 8.63
CA ASN A 130 -6.81 -13.98 9.22
C ASN A 130 -7.26 -12.58 8.78
N VAL A 131 -7.45 -12.35 7.48
CA VAL A 131 -7.93 -11.06 6.97
C VAL A 131 -9.30 -10.70 7.58
N ARG A 132 -10.22 -11.67 7.66
CA ARG A 132 -11.57 -11.45 8.21
C ARG A 132 -11.58 -11.14 9.71
N SER A 133 -10.71 -11.78 10.48
CA SER A 133 -10.62 -11.58 11.93
C SER A 133 -9.91 -10.26 12.29
N ILE A 134 -8.82 -9.92 11.59
CA ILE A 134 -8.05 -8.69 11.84
C ILE A 134 -8.75 -7.44 11.31
N ARG A 135 -9.46 -7.56 10.19
CA ARG A 135 -10.26 -6.51 9.50
C ARG A 135 -9.47 -5.38 8.87
N ASN A 136 -8.51 -4.78 9.57
CA ASN A 136 -7.69 -3.72 8.99
C ASN A 136 -6.61 -4.34 8.11
N VAL A 137 -6.55 -3.90 6.87
CA VAL A 137 -5.58 -4.37 5.88
C VAL A 137 -4.77 -3.18 5.40
N VAL A 138 -3.46 -3.30 5.45
CA VAL A 138 -2.55 -2.34 4.84
C VAL A 138 -1.84 -3.01 3.68
N PHE A 139 -1.98 -2.41 2.51
CA PHE A 139 -1.39 -2.86 1.26
C PHE A 139 -0.14 -2.04 0.98
N VAL A 140 1.02 -2.70 1.03
CA VAL A 140 2.32 -2.07 0.85
C VAL A 140 2.52 -1.77 -0.64
N MET A 141 2.42 -0.49 -1.00
CA MET A 141 2.54 -0.01 -2.37
C MET A 141 3.93 0.59 -2.58
N PHE A 142 4.89 -0.29 -2.88
CA PHE A 142 6.26 0.11 -3.20
C PHE A 142 6.85 -0.71 -4.37
N PRO A 143 7.49 -0.07 -5.37
CA PRO A 143 7.37 1.36 -5.71
C PRO A 143 6.00 1.66 -6.35
N TRP A 144 5.49 2.90 -6.22
CA TRP A 144 4.16 3.23 -6.75
C TRP A 144 4.06 3.18 -8.28
N ARG A 145 5.18 3.34 -9.00
CA ARG A 145 5.22 3.34 -10.48
C ARG A 145 5.06 1.96 -11.11
N THR A 146 5.45 0.92 -10.38
CA THR A 146 5.36 -0.47 -10.82
C THR A 146 5.14 -1.32 -9.58
N PRO A 147 3.96 -1.23 -8.96
CA PRO A 147 3.71 -1.87 -7.68
C PRO A 147 3.63 -3.37 -7.90
N PHE A 148 4.66 -4.10 -7.46
CA PHE A 148 4.75 -5.55 -7.58
C PHE A 148 3.50 -6.25 -7.02
N ALA A 149 2.96 -5.72 -5.92
CA ALA A 149 1.76 -6.24 -5.28
C ALA A 149 0.50 -6.19 -6.18
N LEU A 150 0.39 -5.28 -7.17
CA LEU A 150 -0.71 -5.29 -8.15
C LEU A 150 -0.61 -6.43 -9.18
N HIS A 151 0.52 -7.13 -9.20
CA HIS A 151 0.77 -8.27 -10.06
C HIS A 151 0.93 -9.55 -9.26
N SER A 152 0.79 -9.56 -7.93
CA SER A 152 0.95 -10.76 -7.11
C SER A 152 -0.40 -11.43 -6.87
N SER A 153 -0.50 -12.73 -7.17
CA SER A 153 -1.71 -13.52 -6.93
C SER A 153 -2.15 -13.44 -5.47
N TRP A 154 -1.22 -13.60 -4.53
CA TRP A 154 -1.53 -13.59 -3.11
C TRP A 154 -1.89 -12.18 -2.62
N CYS A 155 -1.19 -11.12 -3.04
CA CYS A 155 -1.59 -9.77 -2.64
C CYS A 155 -2.98 -9.39 -3.14
N LEU A 156 -3.34 -9.80 -4.37
CA LEU A 156 -4.67 -9.56 -4.91
C LEU A 156 -5.72 -10.46 -4.26
N PHE A 157 -5.36 -11.68 -3.83
CA PHE A 157 -6.24 -12.49 -3.01
C PHE A 157 -6.55 -11.82 -1.67
N ASP A 158 -5.56 -11.25 -0.99
CA ASP A 158 -5.78 -10.49 0.24
C ASP A 158 -6.71 -9.29 0.01
N ALA A 159 -6.46 -8.54 -1.07
CA ALA A 159 -7.31 -7.43 -1.47
C ALA A 159 -8.74 -7.87 -1.81
N PHE A 160 -8.93 -9.03 -2.43
CA PHE A 160 -10.24 -9.62 -2.68
C PHE A 160 -11.00 -9.94 -1.38
N VAL A 161 -10.33 -10.55 -0.41
CA VAL A 161 -10.94 -10.86 0.89
C VAL A 161 -11.28 -9.56 1.62
N ALA A 162 -10.39 -8.56 1.60
CA ALA A 162 -10.62 -7.24 2.19
C ALA A 162 -11.80 -6.53 1.51
N MET A 163 -11.85 -6.49 0.18
CA MET A 163 -12.93 -5.93 -0.62
C MET A 163 -14.28 -6.56 -0.27
N THR A 164 -14.30 -7.88 -0.07
CA THR A 164 -15.53 -8.65 0.17
C THR A 164 -16.07 -8.47 1.59
N HIS A 165 -15.19 -8.34 2.58
CA HIS A 165 -15.59 -8.36 4.00
C HIS A 165 -15.49 -7.02 4.71
N HIS A 166 -14.45 -6.23 4.42
CA HIS A 166 -14.11 -5.00 5.13
C HIS A 166 -13.56 -3.91 4.19
N PRO A 167 -14.28 -3.52 3.11
CA PRO A 167 -13.74 -2.65 2.06
C PRO A 167 -13.32 -1.26 2.56
N ASN A 168 -13.89 -0.78 3.66
CA ASN A 168 -13.56 0.52 4.26
C ASN A 168 -12.33 0.49 5.18
N SER A 169 -11.80 -0.70 5.49
CA SER A 169 -10.64 -0.90 6.37
C SER A 169 -9.38 -1.28 5.59
N PHE A 170 -9.42 -1.17 4.26
CA PHE A 170 -8.28 -1.38 3.37
C PHE A 170 -7.57 -0.05 3.13
N GLN A 171 -6.26 0.00 3.38
CA GLN A 171 -5.45 1.21 3.23
C GLN A 171 -4.19 0.97 2.42
N ILE A 172 -3.79 1.97 1.65
CA ILE A 172 -2.50 1.98 0.94
C ILE A 172 -1.45 2.62 1.84
N ALA A 173 -0.31 1.96 1.96
CA ALA A 173 0.90 2.52 2.57
C ALA A 173 1.99 2.73 1.52
N SER A 174 2.74 3.83 1.67
CA SER A 174 3.96 4.11 0.91
C SER A 174 4.89 5.00 1.75
N THR A 175 6.12 5.25 1.27
CA THR A 175 7.09 6.12 1.97
C THR A 175 6.96 7.60 1.55
N ASP A 176 7.55 8.49 2.34
CA ASP A 176 7.66 9.92 1.99
C ASP A 176 8.40 10.14 0.66
N ASP A 177 9.45 9.36 0.38
CA ASP A 177 10.19 9.45 -0.88
C ASP A 177 9.30 9.09 -2.08
N GLN A 178 8.48 8.05 -1.95
CA GLN A 178 7.51 7.68 -2.99
C GLN A 178 6.44 8.76 -3.17
N LYS A 179 5.97 9.37 -2.08
CA LYS A 179 5.05 10.52 -2.13
C LYS A 179 5.68 11.73 -2.83
N LEU A 180 6.93 12.05 -2.53
CA LEU A 180 7.65 13.16 -3.17
C LEU A 180 7.87 12.88 -4.67
N ASP A 181 8.26 11.67 -5.04
CA ASP A 181 8.38 11.25 -6.44
C ASP A 181 7.04 11.32 -7.18
N PHE A 182 5.94 10.89 -6.53
CA PHE A 182 4.59 11.03 -7.06
C PHE A 182 4.22 12.50 -7.31
N LEU A 183 4.40 13.38 -6.31
CA LEU A 183 4.10 14.81 -6.42
C LEU A 183 4.92 15.46 -7.55
N SER A 184 6.21 15.14 -7.65
CA SER A 184 7.08 15.63 -8.72
C SER A 184 6.64 15.12 -10.11
N ALA A 185 6.22 13.86 -10.20
CA ALA A 185 5.74 13.26 -11.43
C ALA A 185 4.46 13.95 -11.92
N LEU A 186 3.54 14.24 -10.99
CA LEU A 186 2.26 14.86 -11.29
C LEU A 186 2.42 16.31 -11.78
N GLU A 187 3.37 17.06 -11.20
CA GLU A 187 3.69 18.41 -11.69
C GLU A 187 4.26 18.42 -13.11
N THR A 188 5.03 17.39 -13.48
CA THR A 188 5.77 17.36 -14.75
C THR A 188 4.93 16.74 -15.88
N ASN A 189 4.35 15.57 -15.63
CA ASN A 189 3.55 14.84 -16.59
C ASN A 189 2.60 13.86 -15.87
N PRO A 190 1.33 14.23 -15.67
CA PRO A 190 0.37 13.39 -14.96
C PRO A 190 -0.13 12.18 -15.79
N ARG A 191 0.11 12.15 -17.11
CA ARG A 191 -0.49 11.14 -18.01
C ARG A 191 -0.14 9.69 -17.66
N PRO A 192 1.12 9.32 -17.36
CA PRO A 192 1.45 7.93 -17.02
C PRO A 192 0.73 7.46 -15.75
N ILE A 193 0.54 8.36 -14.79
CA ILE A 193 -0.15 8.07 -13.53
C ILE A 193 -1.63 7.79 -13.81
N LEU A 194 -2.29 8.70 -14.55
CA LEU A 194 -3.69 8.53 -14.92
C LEU A 194 -3.90 7.27 -15.77
N SER A 195 -3.01 7.00 -16.73
CA SER A 195 -3.07 5.79 -17.56
C SER A 195 -3.00 4.52 -16.72
N MET A 196 -2.12 4.47 -15.71
CA MET A 196 -2.00 3.34 -14.79
C MET A 196 -3.26 3.17 -13.93
N LEU A 197 -3.84 4.27 -13.43
CA LEU A 197 -5.04 4.21 -12.59
C LEU A 197 -6.31 3.83 -13.35
N GLN A 198 -6.37 4.16 -14.65
CA GLN A 198 -7.54 3.89 -15.50
C GLN A 198 -7.46 2.55 -16.24
N SER A 199 -6.26 2.00 -16.40
CA SER A 199 -6.03 0.77 -17.17
C SER A 199 -5.56 -0.34 -16.24
N PRO A 200 -6.47 -1.18 -15.70
CA PRO A 200 -6.06 -2.38 -15.00
C PRO A 200 -5.18 -3.23 -15.92
N ALA A 201 -4.16 -3.87 -15.37
CA ALA A 201 -3.21 -4.63 -16.17
C ALA A 201 -3.93 -5.80 -16.87
N ASP A 202 -3.74 -5.92 -18.19
CA ASP A 202 -4.31 -7.03 -18.97
C ASP A 202 -3.55 -8.36 -18.76
N THR A 203 -2.50 -8.35 -17.93
CA THR A 203 -1.71 -9.54 -17.59
C THR A 203 -2.24 -10.22 -16.34
N LEU A 204 -2.33 -11.56 -16.40
CA LEU A 204 -2.64 -12.40 -15.24
C LEU A 204 -1.63 -12.17 -14.09
N PRO A 205 -2.05 -12.36 -12.83
CA PRO A 205 -1.16 -12.18 -11.70
C PRO A 205 -0.05 -13.22 -11.70
N SER A 206 1.14 -12.83 -11.28
CA SER A 206 2.27 -13.70 -11.02
C SER A 206 2.15 -14.41 -9.66
N SER A 207 2.64 -15.64 -9.61
CA SER A 207 2.82 -16.40 -8.37
C SER A 207 4.08 -17.27 -8.47
N PHE A 208 4.67 -17.64 -7.34
CA PHE A 208 5.76 -18.62 -7.29
C PHE A 208 5.30 -20.02 -7.70
N ARG A 209 4.02 -20.35 -7.44
CA ARG A 209 3.41 -21.64 -7.79
C ARG A 209 2.29 -21.42 -8.78
N GLU A 210 2.30 -22.18 -9.88
CA GLU A 210 1.24 -22.13 -10.88
C GLU A 210 -0.13 -22.54 -10.29
N GLU A 211 -0.14 -23.51 -9.37
CA GLU A 211 -1.36 -23.90 -8.63
C GLU A 211 -1.98 -22.73 -7.87
N ASP A 212 -1.16 -21.90 -7.21
CA ASP A 212 -1.66 -20.72 -6.49
C ASP A 212 -2.25 -19.69 -7.46
N GLN A 213 -1.63 -19.48 -8.63
CA GLN A 213 -2.17 -18.57 -9.64
C GLN A 213 -3.56 -19.03 -10.10
N VAL A 214 -3.70 -20.32 -10.43
CA VAL A 214 -4.98 -20.91 -10.86
C VAL A 214 -6.01 -20.85 -9.73
N GLY A 215 -5.63 -21.30 -8.53
CA GLY A 215 -6.51 -21.32 -7.37
C GLY A 215 -7.01 -19.93 -6.97
N VAL A 216 -6.12 -18.92 -6.96
CA VAL A 216 -6.52 -17.51 -6.71
C VAL A 216 -7.50 -17.03 -7.77
N LEU A 217 -7.20 -17.26 -9.05
CA LEU A 217 -8.09 -16.83 -10.13
C LEU A 217 -9.47 -17.50 -10.01
N GLU A 218 -9.53 -18.80 -9.74
CA GLU A 218 -10.80 -19.50 -9.52
C GLU A 218 -11.57 -18.93 -8.32
N ARG A 219 -10.88 -18.69 -7.19
CA ARG A 219 -11.49 -18.20 -5.95
C ARG A 219 -12.01 -16.77 -6.06
N ILE A 220 -11.32 -15.91 -6.82
CA ILE A 220 -11.71 -14.51 -7.07
C ILE A 220 -12.85 -14.41 -8.11
N GLY A 221 -13.17 -15.48 -8.84
CA GLY A 221 -14.23 -15.49 -9.86
C GLY A 221 -13.71 -15.23 -11.27
N GLY A 222 -12.51 -15.70 -11.58
CA GLY A 222 -11.86 -15.60 -12.88
C GLY A 222 -11.37 -14.20 -13.22
N ILE A 223 -11.24 -13.93 -14.52
CA ILE A 223 -10.68 -12.67 -15.05
C ILE A 223 -11.53 -11.45 -14.67
N GLU A 224 -12.86 -11.59 -14.62
CA GLU A 224 -13.75 -10.49 -14.25
C GLU A 224 -13.57 -10.10 -12.79
N GLY A 225 -13.53 -11.08 -11.89
CA GLY A 225 -13.23 -10.84 -10.48
C GLY A 225 -11.85 -10.25 -10.27
N PHE A 226 -10.85 -10.76 -11.00
CA PHE A 226 -9.48 -10.25 -10.97
C PHE A 226 -9.43 -8.75 -11.33
N ARG A 227 -10.08 -8.36 -12.43
CA ARG A 227 -10.17 -6.95 -12.84
C ARG A 227 -10.91 -6.11 -11.79
N ALA A 228 -11.98 -6.63 -11.18
CA ALA A 228 -12.70 -5.93 -10.13
C ALA A 228 -11.82 -5.65 -8.91
N VAL A 229 -11.00 -6.63 -8.50
CA VAL A 229 -10.05 -6.48 -7.39
C VAL A 229 -8.94 -5.48 -7.73
N GLN A 230 -8.38 -5.53 -8.94
CA GLN A 230 -7.39 -4.53 -9.37
C GLN A 230 -7.98 -3.12 -9.32
N MET A 231 -9.18 -2.93 -9.83
CA MET A 231 -9.87 -1.64 -9.77
C MET A 231 -10.12 -1.19 -8.32
N PHE A 232 -10.45 -2.11 -7.41
CA PHE A 232 -10.57 -1.82 -5.98
C PHE A 232 -9.25 -1.30 -5.39
N VAL A 233 -8.12 -1.91 -5.71
CA VAL A 233 -6.81 -1.42 -5.23
C VAL A 233 -6.44 -0.09 -5.89
N LEU A 234 -6.68 0.09 -7.19
CA LEU A 234 -6.40 1.34 -7.92
C LEU A 234 -7.27 2.50 -7.43
N ASP A 235 -8.52 2.27 -7.02
CA ASP A 235 -9.36 3.27 -6.37
C ASP A 235 -8.76 3.70 -5.02
N HIS A 236 -8.34 2.76 -4.19
CA HIS A 236 -7.66 3.09 -2.92
C HIS A 236 -6.32 3.81 -3.13
N MET A 237 -5.60 3.47 -4.19
CA MET A 237 -4.39 4.18 -4.62
C MET A 237 -4.70 5.61 -5.04
N SER A 238 -5.76 5.82 -5.83
CA SER A 238 -6.22 7.15 -6.25
C SER A 238 -6.58 8.01 -5.05
N ARG A 239 -7.29 7.45 -4.06
CA ARG A 239 -7.60 8.16 -2.81
C ARG A 239 -6.35 8.49 -1.99
N TRP A 240 -5.37 7.58 -1.92
CA TRP A 240 -4.09 7.87 -1.27
C TRP A 240 -3.34 9.01 -1.98
N MET A 241 -3.30 9.01 -3.31
CA MET A 241 -2.71 10.09 -4.11
C MET A 241 -3.41 11.43 -3.90
N LEU A 242 -4.75 11.44 -3.82
CA LEU A 242 -5.53 12.64 -3.51
C LEU A 242 -5.19 13.19 -2.12
N ARG A 243 -5.04 12.33 -1.11
CA ARG A 243 -4.58 12.76 0.23
C ARG A 243 -3.19 13.37 0.19
N CYS A 244 -2.27 12.80 -0.59
CA CYS A 244 -0.93 13.37 -0.75
C CYS A 244 -0.97 14.81 -1.31
N LEU A 245 -1.90 15.08 -2.25
CA LEU A 245 -2.11 16.41 -2.82
C LEU A 245 -2.73 17.37 -1.80
N ASP A 246 -3.70 16.90 -1.01
CA ASP A 246 -4.30 17.69 0.07
C ASP A 246 -3.27 18.10 1.12
N GLU A 247 -2.44 17.15 1.57
CA GLU A 247 -1.37 17.43 2.53
C GLU A 247 -0.34 18.42 1.96
N ARG A 248 -0.03 18.31 0.66
CA ARG A 248 0.90 19.25 0.00
C ARG A 248 0.31 20.66 -0.11
N ALA A 249 -0.98 20.78 -0.42
CA ALA A 249 -1.68 22.05 -0.46
C ALA A 249 -1.87 22.66 0.94
N ALA A 250 -1.97 21.83 1.99
CA ALA A 250 -2.16 22.26 3.38
C ALA A 250 -0.84 22.42 4.17
N THR A 251 0.32 22.38 3.51
CA THR A 251 1.63 22.45 4.19
C THR A 251 1.77 23.78 4.95
N PRO A 252 1.99 23.78 6.28
CA PRO A 252 2.08 25.00 7.06
C PRO A 252 3.24 25.91 6.64
N GLY A 253 2.99 27.22 6.58
CA GLY A 253 4.01 28.24 6.27
C GLY A 253 4.29 28.44 4.77
N GLU A 254 3.64 27.67 3.89
CA GLU A 254 3.71 27.90 2.46
C GLU A 254 2.93 29.16 2.04
N SER A 255 3.36 29.79 0.94
CA SER A 255 2.65 30.93 0.35
C SER A 255 1.29 30.49 -0.18
N ILE A 256 0.29 31.37 -0.11
CA ILE A 256 -1.04 31.12 -0.69
C ILE A 256 -0.96 30.85 -2.21
N LEU A 257 0.07 31.36 -2.89
CA LEU A 257 0.35 31.06 -4.30
C LEU A 257 0.77 29.60 -4.51
N VAL A 258 1.52 29.01 -3.57
CA VAL A 258 1.87 27.59 -3.60
C VAL A 258 0.62 26.74 -3.38
N VAL A 259 -0.27 27.16 -2.47
CA VAL A 259 -1.58 26.52 -2.30
C VAL A 259 -2.37 26.53 -3.61
N ALA A 260 -2.49 27.69 -4.26
CA ALA A 260 -3.17 27.81 -5.55
C ALA A 260 -2.57 26.90 -6.63
N LYS A 261 -1.24 26.80 -6.73
CA LYS A 261 -0.56 25.87 -7.64
C LYS A 261 -1.03 24.42 -7.42
N TRP A 262 -1.04 23.96 -6.17
CA TRP A 262 -1.42 22.57 -5.86
C TRP A 262 -2.92 22.31 -6.02
N LEU A 263 -3.78 23.32 -5.84
CA LEU A 263 -5.20 23.23 -6.19
C LEU A 263 -5.38 22.98 -7.70
N VAL A 264 -4.62 23.66 -8.56
CA VAL A 264 -4.65 23.44 -10.03
C VAL A 264 -4.19 22.03 -10.38
N VAL A 265 -3.10 21.57 -9.77
CA VAL A 265 -2.57 20.20 -9.99
C VAL A 265 -3.60 19.16 -9.56
N LYS A 266 -4.20 19.32 -8.37
CA LYS A 266 -5.26 18.43 -7.87
C LYS A 266 -6.49 18.44 -8.76
N ALA A 267 -6.93 19.61 -9.23
CA ALA A 267 -8.04 19.74 -10.17
C ALA A 267 -7.79 18.98 -11.47
N GLY A 268 -6.59 19.13 -12.05
CA GLY A 268 -6.19 18.38 -13.24
C GLY A 268 -6.21 16.86 -13.01
N PHE A 269 -5.74 16.41 -11.86
CA PHE A 269 -5.76 15.00 -11.48
C PHE A 269 -7.18 14.45 -11.29
N LEU A 270 -8.05 15.15 -10.53
CA LEU A 270 -9.46 14.77 -10.33
C LEU A 270 -10.22 14.66 -11.63
N ARG A 271 -10.03 15.62 -12.55
CA ARG A 271 -10.66 15.56 -13.86
C ARG A 271 -10.13 14.38 -14.68
N GLY A 272 -8.83 14.13 -14.63
CA GLY A 272 -8.23 12.93 -15.22
C GLY A 272 -8.83 11.63 -14.67
N LEU A 273 -9.23 11.61 -13.40
CA LEU A 273 -9.93 10.48 -12.78
C LEU A 273 -11.45 10.44 -13.07
N GLY A 274 -12.00 11.42 -13.80
CA GLY A 274 -13.42 11.47 -14.15
C GLY A 274 -14.31 12.24 -13.17
N TYR A 275 -13.74 13.14 -12.35
CA TYR A 275 -14.47 14.01 -11.40
C TYR A 275 -14.41 15.49 -11.83
N PRO A 276 -15.12 15.88 -12.91
CA PRO A 276 -15.00 17.23 -13.48
C PRO A 276 -15.60 18.34 -12.61
N ASP A 277 -16.62 18.02 -11.81
CA ASP A 277 -17.29 19.01 -10.94
C ASP A 277 -16.36 19.41 -9.78
N ASP A 278 -15.82 18.42 -9.06
CA ASP A 278 -14.82 18.64 -8.00
C ASP A 278 -13.58 19.38 -8.55
N ALA A 279 -13.15 19.04 -9.76
CA ALA A 279 -12.05 19.74 -10.42
C ALA A 279 -12.37 21.21 -10.71
N ASN A 280 -13.59 21.53 -11.17
CA ASN A 280 -13.99 22.92 -11.44
C ASN A 280 -13.99 23.77 -10.18
N ASP A 281 -14.45 23.23 -9.06
CA ASP A 281 -14.46 23.95 -7.78
C ASP A 281 -13.04 24.31 -7.34
N LEU A 282 -12.07 23.41 -7.52
CA LEU A 282 -10.67 23.67 -7.22
C LEU A 282 -10.01 24.65 -8.21
N PHE A 283 -10.33 24.57 -9.49
CA PHE A 283 -9.86 25.57 -10.47
C PHE A 283 -10.37 26.97 -10.13
N ASN A 284 -11.64 27.10 -9.76
CA ASN A 284 -12.24 28.37 -9.35
C ASN A 284 -11.57 28.93 -8.07
N GLN A 285 -11.29 28.07 -7.09
CA GLN A 285 -10.56 28.47 -5.88
C GLN A 285 -9.14 28.97 -6.20
N ALA A 286 -8.40 28.24 -7.03
CA ALA A 286 -7.06 28.65 -7.45
C ALA A 286 -7.06 29.96 -8.24
N MET A 287 -8.04 30.14 -9.13
CA MET A 287 -8.22 31.38 -9.90
C MET A 287 -8.38 32.58 -8.97
N ASN A 288 -9.31 32.49 -8.03
CA ASN A 288 -9.57 33.58 -7.09
C ASN A 288 -8.30 33.99 -6.32
N ILE A 289 -7.47 33.02 -5.92
CA ILE A 289 -6.20 33.31 -5.25
C ILE A 289 -5.25 34.06 -6.19
N TYR A 290 -5.02 33.56 -7.41
CA TYR A 290 -4.11 34.22 -8.35
C TYR A 290 -4.58 35.61 -8.75
N GLU A 291 -5.89 35.81 -8.96
CA GLU A 291 -6.45 37.12 -9.28
C GLU A 291 -6.27 38.13 -8.15
N LEU A 292 -6.47 37.71 -6.90
CA LEU A 292 -6.31 38.58 -5.72
C LEU A 292 -4.84 38.95 -5.45
N GLU A 293 -3.92 38.00 -5.59
CA GLU A 293 -2.51 38.19 -5.22
C GLU A 293 -1.65 38.77 -6.36
N LEU A 294 -1.95 38.42 -7.61
CA LEU A 294 -1.12 38.76 -8.78
C LEU A 294 -1.87 39.60 -9.84
N GLY A 295 -3.20 39.67 -9.75
CA GLY A 295 -4.05 40.32 -10.74
C GLY A 295 -4.52 39.39 -11.87
N THR A 296 -5.61 39.78 -12.53
CA THR A 296 -6.34 38.96 -13.52
C THR A 296 -5.58 38.64 -14.81
N LEU A 297 -4.52 39.41 -15.11
CA LEU A 297 -3.67 39.22 -16.29
C LEU A 297 -2.34 38.53 -15.97
N ALA A 298 -2.15 38.08 -14.72
CA ALA A 298 -0.99 37.29 -14.36
C ALA A 298 -0.95 35.97 -15.16
N ALA A 299 0.26 35.52 -15.51
CA ALA A 299 0.44 34.32 -16.32
C ALA A 299 -0.18 33.09 -15.65
N GLU A 300 -0.13 33.04 -14.32
CA GLU A 300 -0.70 31.99 -13.48
C GLU A 300 -2.23 31.96 -13.56
N ALA A 301 -2.90 33.11 -13.43
CA ALA A 301 -4.35 33.20 -13.58
C ALA A 301 -4.80 32.76 -14.98
N LEU A 302 -4.11 33.24 -16.02
CA LEU A 302 -4.37 32.84 -17.41
C LEU A 302 -4.09 31.34 -17.65
N ALA A 303 -3.09 30.77 -17.00
CA ALA A 303 -2.80 29.34 -17.09
C ALA A 303 -3.91 28.49 -16.48
N VAL A 304 -4.56 28.94 -15.38
CA VAL A 304 -5.73 28.25 -14.83
C VAL A 304 -6.90 28.27 -15.80
N VAL A 305 -7.21 29.41 -16.44
CA VAL A 305 -8.28 29.49 -17.45
C VAL A 305 -8.00 28.51 -18.59
N THR A 306 -6.76 28.50 -19.07
CA THR A 306 -6.32 27.63 -20.17
C THR A 306 -6.44 26.16 -19.77
N ALA A 307 -5.99 25.80 -18.57
CA ALA A 307 -6.10 24.44 -18.06
C ALA A 307 -7.57 24.00 -17.95
N GLN A 308 -8.43 24.84 -17.37
CA GLN A 308 -9.86 24.57 -17.26
C GLN A 308 -10.51 24.38 -18.64
N TYR A 309 -10.21 25.26 -19.60
CA TYR A 309 -10.75 25.18 -20.97
C TYR A 309 -10.26 23.93 -21.73
N LEU A 310 -8.95 23.68 -21.77
CA LEU A 310 -8.38 22.50 -22.44
C LEU A 310 -8.97 21.20 -21.86
N SER A 311 -9.23 21.21 -20.56
CA SER A 311 -9.79 20.08 -19.85
C SER A 311 -11.29 19.87 -20.12
N GLN A 312 -12.03 20.89 -20.58
CA GLN A 312 -13.43 20.77 -21.02
C GLN A 312 -13.52 20.25 -22.47
N CYS A 313 -12.56 20.60 -23.32
CA CYS A 313 -12.51 20.12 -24.71
C CYS A 313 -12.15 18.62 -24.80
N SER A 314 -11.27 18.14 -23.91
CA SER A 314 -10.81 16.74 -23.94
C SER A 314 -11.86 15.72 -23.43
N SER A 315 -12.93 16.19 -22.79
CA SER A 315 -14.09 15.37 -22.41
C SER A 315 -15.15 15.20 -23.52
N GLN A 316 -14.98 15.84 -24.69
CA GLN A 316 -15.92 15.72 -25.82
C GLN A 316 -15.49 14.71 -26.91
N ASP A 317 -14.27 14.17 -26.83
CA ASP A 317 -13.68 13.27 -27.85
C ASP A 317 -13.29 11.88 -27.31
N LEU A 318 -13.89 11.43 -26.20
CA LEU A 318 -13.76 10.05 -25.68
C LEU A 318 -15.13 9.39 -25.53
#